data_AF-A0A380FCA0-F1
#
_entry.id   AF-A0A380FCA0-F1
#
_cell.length_a   1.000
_cell.length_b   1.000
_cell.length_c   1.000
_cell.angle_alpha   90.00
_cell.angle_beta   90.00
_cell.angle_gamma   90.00
#
_symmetry.space_group_name_H-M   'P 1'
#
loop_
_entity.id
_entity.type
_entity.pdbx_description
1 polymer ?
#
loop_
_entity_poly.entity_id
_entity_poly.type
_entity_poly.pdbx_seq_one_letter_code
_entity_poly.pdbx_strand_id
1 'polypeptide(L)' 'MNSYHTEFRTADNEILNIDYAKVAEGYGAKVYKVYSLEELEAAIKDVEQQDISTLIEIKVLPKNNDGRL' A
#
# COMPACT_ATOMS: atom_id res chain seq x y z
N MET A 1 12.56 5.24 -20.24
CA MET A 1 11.17 5.26 -19.72
C MET A 1 11.25 5.95 -18.38
N ASN A 2 11.06 7.27 -18.36
CA ASN A 2 11.40 8.10 -17.22
C ASN A 2 10.30 8.00 -16.17
N SER A 3 10.66 7.59 -14.96
CA SER A 3 9.77 7.68 -13.80
C SER A 3 9.42 9.15 -13.55
N TYR A 4 8.18 9.45 -13.18
CA TYR A 4 7.72 10.82 -12.94
C TYR A 4 8.29 11.47 -11.67
N HIS A 5 9.40 10.96 -11.13
CA HIS A 5 10.02 11.37 -9.86
C HIS A 5 9.05 11.35 -8.66
N THR A 6 8.02 10.51 -8.71
CA THR A 6 7.03 10.40 -7.63
C THR A 6 7.43 9.41 -6.54
N GLU A 7 8.55 8.71 -6.73
CA GLU A 7 9.15 7.81 -5.75
C GLU A 7 10.05 8.55 -4.75
N PHE A 8 10.02 8.13 -3.49
CA PHE A 8 10.96 8.62 -2.47
C PHE A 8 12.39 8.17 -2.81
N ARG A 9 13.35 9.06 -2.61
CA ARG A 9 14.76 8.82 -2.93
C ARG A 9 15.70 9.15 -1.78
N THR A 10 16.83 8.46 -1.73
CA THR A 10 17.95 8.79 -0.83
C THR A 10 18.63 10.08 -1.27
N ALA A 11 19.52 10.61 -0.43
CA ALA A 11 20.39 11.74 -0.81
C ALA A 11 21.25 11.43 -2.04
N ASP A 12 21.57 10.14 -2.26
CA ASP A 12 22.31 9.63 -3.41
C ASP A 12 21.41 9.29 -4.61
N ASN A 13 20.16 9.76 -4.60
CA ASN A 13 19.18 9.61 -5.67
C ASN A 13 18.73 8.16 -5.95
N GLU A 14 18.92 7.24 -5.01
CA GLU A 14 18.47 5.85 -5.09
C GLU A 14 17.01 5.72 -4.64
N ILE A 15 16.25 4.81 -5.24
CA ILE A 15 14.84 4.57 -4.86
C ILE A 15 14.79 3.95 -3.47
N LEU A 16 14.04 4.58 -2.56
CA LEU A 16 13.80 4.05 -1.23
C LEU A 16 12.76 2.93 -1.30
N ASN A 17 13.17 1.72 -0.93
CA ASN A 17 12.27 0.59 -0.78
C ASN A 17 11.63 0.62 0.63
N ILE A 18 10.52 1.34 0.77
CA ILE A 18 9.83 1.56 2.04
C ILE A 18 8.72 0.53 2.22
N ASP A 19 8.72 -0.19 3.36
CA ASP A 19 7.56 -0.97 3.81
C ASP A 19 6.60 -0.04 4.58
N TYR A 20 5.62 0.51 3.86
CA TYR A 20 4.64 1.45 4.44
C TYR A 20 3.77 0.81 5.53
N ALA A 21 3.55 -0.50 5.46
CA ALA A 21 2.86 -1.21 6.53
C ALA A 21 3.67 -1.18 7.83
N LYS A 22 4.98 -1.42 7.78
CA LYS A 22 5.85 -1.31 8.97
C LYS A 22 5.90 0.11 9.54
N VAL A 23 5.90 1.12 8.66
CA VAL A 23 5.82 2.51 9.10
C VAL A 23 4.51 2.76 9.85
N ALA A 24 3.38 2.37 9.28
CA ALA A 24 2.06 2.55 9.90
C ALA A 24 1.94 1.81 11.24
N GLU A 25 2.43 0.57 11.35
CA GLU A 25 2.50 -0.18 12.61
C GLU A 25 3.32 0.57 13.67
N GLY A 26 4.45 1.16 13.28
CA GLY A 26 5.30 1.95 14.18
C GLY A 26 4.63 3.20 14.74
N TYR A 27 3.67 3.77 14.01
CA TYR A 27 2.81 4.88 14.47
C TYR A 27 1.58 4.42 15.27
N GLY A 28 1.43 3.11 15.51
CA GLY A 28 0.31 2.54 16.26
C GLY A 28 -0.94 2.31 15.43
N ALA A 29 -0.85 2.37 14.10
CA ALA A 29 -1.98 2.05 13.23
C ALA A 29 -2.17 0.53 13.11
N LYS A 30 -3.41 0.09 12.94
CA LYS A 30 -3.72 -1.29 12.55
C LYS A 30 -3.46 -1.46 11.05
N VAL A 31 -2.85 -2.57 10.65
CA VAL A 31 -2.47 -2.78 9.26
C VAL A 31 -3.01 -4.09 8.71
N TYR A 32 -3.59 -4.03 7.52
CA TYR A 32 -4.07 -5.18 6.75
C TYR A 32 -3.31 -5.23 5.43
N LYS A 33 -2.72 -6.38 5.10
CA LYS A 33 -2.19 -6.66 3.76
C LYS A 33 -3.16 -7.60 3.08
N VAL A 34 -3.82 -7.13 2.03
CA VAL A 34 -4.86 -7.90 1.34
C VAL A 34 -4.44 -8.24 -0.09
N TYR A 35 -4.76 -9.44 -0.52
CA TYR A 35 -4.40 -10.02 -1.81
C TYR A 35 -5.61 -10.57 -2.58
N SER A 36 -6.79 -10.58 -1.95
CA SER A 36 -8.05 -10.98 -2.56
C SER A 36 -9.18 -9.98 -2.28
N LEU A 37 -10.26 -10.06 -3.06
CA LEU A 37 -11.45 -9.24 -2.84
C LEU A 37 -12.13 -9.59 -1.51
N GLU A 38 -12.17 -10.87 -1.17
CA GLU A 38 -12.76 -11.38 0.07
C GLU A 38 -12.01 -10.84 1.31
N GLU A 39 -10.67 -10.82 1.26
CA GLU A 39 -9.84 -10.24 2.31
C GLU A 39 -10.06 -8.73 2.43
N LEU A 40 -10.25 -8.04 1.31
CA LEU A 40 -10.55 -6.61 1.31
C LEU A 40 -11.92 -6.33 1.96
N GLU A 41 -12.96 -7.09 1.59
CA GLU A 41 -14.29 -6.95 2.20
C GLU A 41 -14.25 -7.24 3.71
N ALA A 42 -13.51 -8.27 4.12
CA ALA A 42 -13.33 -8.60 5.54
C ALA A 42 -12.57 -7.48 6.29
N ALA A 43 -11.49 -6.96 5.69
CA ALA A 43 -10.72 -5.86 6.27
C ALA A 43 -11.59 -4.61 6.45
N ILE A 44 -12.38 -4.23 5.44
CA ILE A 44 -13.28 -3.07 5.51
C ILE A 44 -14.29 -3.22 6.65
N LYS A 45 -14.92 -4.40 6.80
CA LYS A 45 -15.86 -4.66 7.90
C LYS A 45 -15.20 -4.56 9.27
N ASP A 46 -13.95 -5.00 9.40
CA ASP A 46 -13.20 -4.91 10.66
C ASP A 46 -12.77 -3.45 10.95
N VAL A 47 -12.42 -2.68 9.92
CA VAL A 47 -12.03 -1.25 10.04
C VAL A 47 -13.15 -0.42 10.67
N GLU A 48 -14.41 -0.67 10.33
CA GLU A 48 -15.56 0.03 10.92
C GLU A 48 -15.67 -0.15 12.43
N GLN A 49 -15.06 -1.19 12.99
CA GLN A 49 -15.05 -1.48 14.43
C GLN A 49 -13.76 -1.00 15.13
N GLN A 50 -12.81 -0.41 14.41
CA GLN A 50 -11.55 0.06 14.99
C GLN A 50 -11.64 1.53 15.39
N ASP A 51 -11.20 1.84 16.61
CA ASP A 51 -11.06 3.22 17.11
C ASP A 51 -9.69 3.84 16.79
N ILE A 52 -8.82 3.09 16.11
CA ILE A 52 -7.46 3.51 15.78
C ILE A 52 -7.27 3.67 14.28
N SER A 53 -6.32 4.54 13.90
CA SER A 53 -5.93 4.72 12.50
C SER A 53 -5.59 3.37 11.88
N THR A 54 -6.05 3.15 10.66
CA THR A 54 -5.93 1.86 9.97
C THR A 54 -5.41 2.04 8.56
N LEU A 55 -4.45 1.20 8.16
CA LEU A 55 -3.92 1.13 6.81
C LEU A 55 -4.32 -0.21 6.17
N ILE A 56 -4.90 -0.16 4.97
CA ILE A 56 -5.13 -1.33 4.13
C ILE A 56 -4.16 -1.25 2.94
N GLU A 57 -3.18 -2.14 2.90
CA GLU A 57 -2.21 -2.27 1.82
C GLU A 57 -2.74 -3.25 0.76
N ILE A 58 -2.94 -2.75 -0.45
CA ILE A 58 -3.40 -3.53 -1.60
C ILE A 58 -2.32 -3.49 -2.69
N LYS A 59 -1.68 -4.63 -2.94
CA LYS A 59 -0.72 -4.75 -4.04
C LYS A 59 -1.46 -5.06 -5.34
N VAL A 60 -1.66 -4.02 -6.15
CA VAL A 60 -2.22 -4.18 -7.49
C VAL A 60 -1.12 -4.44 -8.51
N LEU A 61 -1.37 -5.37 -9.44
CA LEU A 61 -0.53 -5.49 -10.61
C LEU A 61 -0.67 -4.19 -11.42
N PRO A 62 0.43 -3.58 -11.89
CA PRO A 62 0.34 -2.41 -12.72
C PRO A 62 -0.40 -2.79 -14.01
N LYS A 63 -1.58 -2.20 -14.21
CA LYS A 63 -2.31 -2.34 -15.46
C LYS A 63 -1.55 -1.51 -16.49
N ASN A 64 -0.97 -2.16 -17.50
CA ASN A 64 -0.49 -1.45 -18.68
C ASN A 64 -1.73 -0.84 -19.34
N ASN A 65 -1.76 0.48 -19.53
CA ASN A 65 -2.82 1.13 -20.31
C ASN A 65 -2.74 0.81 -21.82
N ASP A 66 -1.94 -0.18 -22.23
CA ASP A 66 -1.97 -0.77 -23.56
C ASP A 66 -3.01 -1.89 -23.55
N GLY A 67 -4.18 -1.65 -24.15
CA GLY A 67 -5.33 -2.54 -24.16
C GLY A 67 -5.12 -3.83 -24.97
N ARG A 68 -4.10 -4.62 -24.64
CA ARG A 68 -3.83 -5.94 -25.22
C ARG A 68 -3.64 -6.96 -24.11
N LEU A 69 -4.68 -7.77 -23.92
CA LEU A 69 -4.59 -9.14 -23.41
C LEU A 69 -4.17 -10.06 -24.56
#